data_AF-A0A2K4ZJB9-F1
#
_entry.id   AF-A0A2K4ZJB9-F1
#
_cell.length_a   1.000
_cell.length_b   1.000
_cell.length_c   1.000
_cell.angle_alpha   90.00
_cell.angle_beta   90.00
_cell.angle_gamma   90.00
#
_symmetry.space_group_name_H-M   'P 1'
#
loop_
_entity.id
_entity.type
_entity.pdbx_description
1 polymer ?
#
loop_
_entity_poly.entity_id
_entity_poly.type
_entity_poly.pdbx_seq_one_letter_code
_entity_poly.pdbx_strand_id
1 'polypeptide(L)'
;MYVALFILLLLAFLGMLFGHFCRKKIICRIQCMDKCRKCSLLEELAEPFGYVYHCCCGFFSSTIDAWQKAAGYTWLYDYMAPRFQMVFDSLPVYFNYRGRTWLIEFWKGQYGINAGAEIGIYHADRLLSETEYRTAHFEAAGEEEMLSCSMQLCTEKGACVKISERHWWLTAFLPGVFSRPSELCLKAALCFPNREMLEGFYRGLCRAGYPAERISMQNLSLSFVFHQPGGQHYGLLTRFHRRLSQCLNRMYCCLFRWVTRPFECAEDRILFLYYYLPFCFRKLMRLRRFHRRCHRKNGCCRPGCCRRCRPCRREKP
;
A
#
# COMPACT_ATOMS: atom_id res chain seq x y z
N MET A 1 30.94 -10.19 -41.54
CA MET A 1 30.85 -9.45 -40.27
C MET A 1 30.05 -8.14 -40.41
N TYR A 2 30.34 -7.29 -41.40
CA TYR A 2 29.62 -6.02 -41.62
C TYR A 2 28.14 -6.15 -42.01
N VAL A 3 27.77 -7.15 -42.82
CA VAL A 3 26.37 -7.39 -43.22
C VAL A 3 25.51 -7.79 -42.02
N ALA A 4 26.02 -8.65 -41.13
CA ALA A 4 25.32 -9.05 -39.91
C ALA A 4 25.15 -7.87 -38.94
N LEU A 5 26.17 -7.02 -38.80
CA LEU A 5 26.10 -5.78 -38.02
C LEU A 5 25.05 -4.81 -38.60
N PHE A 6 25.05 -4.63 -39.92
CA PHE A 6 24.07 -3.78 -40.60
C PHE A 6 22.63 -4.29 -40.41
N ILE A 7 22.39 -5.60 -40.57
CA ILE A 7 21.08 -6.21 -40.32
C ILE A 7 20.65 -5.98 -38.86
N LEU A 8 21.56 -6.15 -37.90
CA LEU A 8 21.28 -5.92 -36.49
C LEU A 8 20.93 -4.45 -36.21
N LEU A 9 21.65 -3.50 -36.81
CA LEU A 9 21.35 -2.07 -36.70
C LEU A 9 20.00 -1.71 -37.35
N LEU A 10 19.69 -2.29 -38.50
CA LEU A 10 18.41 -2.10 -39.18
C LEU A 10 17.24 -2.65 -38.34
N LEU A 11 17.39 -3.85 -37.78
CA LEU A 11 16.40 -4.44 -36.87
C LEU A 11 16.22 -3.60 -35.61
N ALA A 12 17.32 -3.09 -35.03
CA ALA A 12 17.25 -2.18 -33.89
C ALA A 12 16.52 -0.87 -34.25
N PHE A 13 16.79 -0.29 -35.42
CA PHE A 13 16.12 0.91 -35.90
C PHE A 13 14.62 0.69 -36.13
N LEU A 14 14.24 -0.39 -36.83
CA LEU A 14 12.84 -0.78 -37.02
C LEU A 14 12.14 -1.03 -35.67
N GLY A 15 12.83 -1.67 -34.72
CA GLY A 15 12.34 -1.87 -33.36
C GLY A 15 12.11 -0.56 -32.61
N MET A 16 13.02 0.42 -32.74
CA MET A 16 12.85 1.76 -32.15
C MET A 16 11.66 2.51 -32.75
N LEU A 17 11.50 2.48 -34.08
CA LEU A 17 10.36 3.10 -34.76
C LEU A 17 9.04 2.45 -34.32
N PHE A 18 8.97 1.12 -34.35
CA PHE A 18 7.80 0.36 -33.88
C PHE A 18 7.47 0.70 -32.43
N GLY A 19 8.47 0.74 -31.55
CA GLY A 19 8.31 1.13 -30.15
C GLY A 19 7.78 2.56 -29.99
N HIS A 20 8.26 3.51 -30.80
CA HIS A 20 7.80 4.89 -30.81
C HIS A 20 6.33 5.02 -31.24
N PHE A 21 5.93 4.35 -32.32
CA PHE A 21 4.54 4.35 -32.77
C PHE A 21 3.60 3.66 -31.77
N CYS A 22 4.00 2.51 -31.22
CA CYS A 22 3.25 1.83 -30.16
C CYS A 22 3.07 2.73 -28.94
N ARG A 23 4.14 3.40 -28.51
CA ARG A 23 4.10 4.36 -27.40
C ARG A 23 3.13 5.50 -27.67
N LYS A 24 3.20 6.15 -28.84
CA LYS A 24 2.27 7.22 -29.22
C LYS A 24 0.82 6.75 -29.27
N LYS A 25 0.56 5.56 -29.81
CA LYS A 25 -0.78 4.96 -29.87
C LYS A 25 -1.36 4.73 -28.48
N ILE A 26 -0.56 4.22 -27.53
CA ILE A 26 -0.98 4.04 -26.14
C ILE A 26 -1.26 5.39 -25.48
N ILE A 27 -0.41 6.40 -25.71
CA ILE A 27 -0.62 7.74 -25.15
C ILE A 27 -1.96 8.32 -25.61
N CYS A 28 -2.21 8.30 -26.91
CA CYS A 28 -3.46 8.77 -27.51
C CYS A 28 -4.66 7.98 -26.95
N ARG A 29 -4.55 6.64 -26.85
CA ARG A 29 -5.60 5.80 -26.26
C ARG A 29 -5.98 6.25 -24.85
N ILE A 30 -5.00 6.51 -23.98
CA ILE A 30 -5.25 6.92 -22.59
C ILE A 30 -5.82 8.34 -22.52
N GLN A 31 -5.31 9.26 -23.34
CA GLN A 31 -5.82 10.63 -23.39
C GLN A 31 -7.28 10.70 -23.88
N CYS A 32 -7.67 9.80 -24.79
CA CYS A 32 -9.04 9.70 -25.29
C CYS A 32 -9.99 8.93 -24.35
N MET A 33 -9.51 8.36 -23.24
CA MET A 33 -10.37 7.72 -22.24
C MET A 33 -10.98 8.76 -21.30
N ASP A 34 -12.28 8.64 -21.04
CA ASP A 34 -12.94 9.42 -19.99
C ASP A 34 -12.44 8.98 -18.60
N LYS A 35 -12.54 9.89 -17.63
CA LYS A 35 -12.04 9.65 -16.27
C LYS A 35 -12.70 8.45 -15.62
N CYS A 36 -14.03 8.31 -15.72
CA CYS A 36 -14.76 7.19 -15.13
C CYS A 36 -14.25 5.84 -15.66
N ARG A 37 -14.05 5.72 -16.97
CA ARG A 37 -13.50 4.52 -17.61
C ARG A 37 -12.07 4.22 -17.17
N LYS A 38 -11.24 5.24 -16.93
CA LYS A 38 -9.90 5.05 -16.35
C LYS A 38 -9.99 4.49 -14.94
N CYS A 39 -10.85 5.05 -14.10
CA CYS A 39 -11.06 4.61 -12.72
C CYS A 39 -11.54 3.15 -12.68
N SER A 40 -12.63 2.82 -13.39
CA SER A 40 -13.20 1.47 -13.39
C SER A 40 -12.22 0.42 -13.92
N LEU A 41 -11.43 0.76 -14.96
CA LEU A 41 -10.40 -0.16 -15.47
C LEU A 41 -9.30 -0.38 -14.44
N LEU A 42 -8.87 0.65 -13.70
CA LEU A 42 -7.84 0.49 -12.68
C LEU A 42 -8.34 -0.32 -11.48
N GLU A 43 -9.58 -0.12 -11.06
CA GLU A 43 -10.22 -0.94 -10.02
C GLU A 43 -10.27 -2.42 -10.43
N GLU A 44 -10.75 -2.72 -11.64
CA GLU A 44 -10.78 -4.10 -12.18
C GLU A 44 -9.37 -4.73 -12.25
N LEU A 45 -8.36 -3.93 -12.61
CA LEU A 45 -6.98 -4.42 -12.67
C LEU A 45 -6.33 -4.59 -11.29
N ALA A 46 -6.81 -3.87 -10.26
CA ALA A 46 -6.28 -3.89 -8.90
C ALA A 46 -6.91 -4.99 -8.04
N GLU A 47 -8.19 -5.27 -8.24
CA GLU A 47 -8.98 -6.25 -7.47
C GLU A 47 -8.30 -7.63 -7.36
N PRO A 48 -7.74 -8.24 -8.44
CA PRO A 48 -7.07 -9.53 -8.35
C PRO A 48 -5.81 -9.53 -7.47
N PHE A 49 -5.34 -8.37 -7.03
CA PHE A 49 -4.19 -8.24 -6.13
C PHE A 49 -4.60 -7.92 -4.68
N GLY A 50 -5.90 -7.78 -4.42
CA GLY A 50 -6.44 -7.41 -3.11
C GLY A 50 -6.41 -5.91 -2.85
N TYR A 51 -6.54 -5.08 -3.90
CA TYR A 51 -6.52 -3.63 -3.80
C TYR A 51 -7.69 -2.97 -4.51
N VAL A 52 -8.10 -1.81 -4.00
CA VAL A 52 -9.02 -0.85 -4.60
C VAL A 52 -8.27 0.44 -4.91
N TYR A 53 -8.61 1.07 -6.03
CA TYR A 53 -7.99 2.32 -6.46
C TYR A 53 -8.91 3.52 -6.22
N HIS A 54 -8.46 4.49 -5.42
CA HIS A 54 -9.23 5.70 -5.14
C HIS A 54 -8.91 6.79 -6.16
N CYS A 55 -9.65 6.80 -7.26
CA CYS A 55 -9.39 7.66 -8.42
C CYS A 55 -9.42 9.18 -8.14
N CYS A 56 -10.20 9.63 -7.15
CA CYS A 56 -10.25 11.05 -6.77
C CYS A 56 -8.93 11.56 -6.17
N CYS A 57 -8.17 10.66 -5.53
CA CYS A 57 -6.99 11.00 -4.74
C CYS A 57 -5.72 10.26 -5.20
N GLY A 58 -5.84 9.36 -6.18
CA GLY A 58 -4.71 8.75 -6.87
C GLY A 58 -3.91 7.73 -6.05
N PHE A 59 -4.53 7.00 -5.13
CA PHE A 59 -3.86 6.02 -4.27
C PHE A 59 -4.57 4.66 -4.26
N PHE A 60 -3.85 3.61 -3.85
CA PHE A 60 -4.41 2.26 -3.63
C PHE A 60 -4.70 2.03 -2.15
N SER A 61 -5.82 1.38 -1.85
CA SER A 61 -6.12 0.79 -0.55
C SER A 61 -6.35 -0.71 -0.69
N SER A 62 -6.36 -1.43 0.42
CA SER A 62 -6.57 -2.88 0.50
C SER A 62 -8.05 -3.21 0.42
N THR A 63 -8.38 -4.38 -0.09
CA THR A 63 -9.72 -4.96 0.06
C THR A 63 -9.83 -5.70 1.40
N ILE A 64 -11.05 -5.79 1.92
CA ILE A 64 -11.37 -6.59 3.10
C ILE A 64 -11.02 -8.07 2.86
N ASP A 65 -11.28 -8.56 1.65
CA ASP A 65 -11.01 -9.94 1.22
C ASP A 65 -9.58 -10.19 0.73
N ALA A 66 -8.66 -9.27 1.02
CA ALA A 66 -7.27 -9.42 0.65
C ALA A 66 -6.71 -10.74 1.20
N TRP A 67 -6.11 -11.55 0.33
CA TRP A 67 -5.59 -12.88 0.67
C TRP A 67 -4.58 -12.88 1.83
N GLN A 68 -3.97 -11.72 2.11
CA GLN A 68 -3.12 -11.46 3.27
C GLN A 68 -3.82 -11.80 4.60
N LYS A 69 -5.15 -11.72 4.67
CA LYS A 69 -5.95 -12.10 5.85
C LYS A 69 -5.65 -13.53 6.30
N ALA A 70 -5.59 -14.46 5.35
CA ALA A 70 -5.31 -15.87 5.62
C ALA A 70 -3.86 -16.17 6.02
N ALA A 71 -2.94 -15.23 5.79
CA ALA A 71 -1.53 -15.39 6.15
C ALA A 71 -1.23 -14.90 7.57
N GLY A 72 -2.12 -14.12 8.18
CA GLY A 72 -1.92 -13.50 9.49
C GLY A 72 -0.66 -12.61 9.53
N TYR A 73 -0.15 -12.40 10.74
CA TYR A 73 1.04 -11.59 10.99
C TYR A 73 2.02 -12.29 11.94
N THR A 74 3.31 -12.06 11.66
CA THR A 74 4.43 -12.39 12.56
C THR A 74 5.47 -11.27 12.46
N TRP A 75 6.18 -11.00 13.55
CA TRP A 75 7.27 -10.00 13.57
C TRP A 75 8.36 -10.23 12.51
N LEU A 76 8.52 -11.48 12.03
CA LEU A 76 9.43 -11.81 10.94
C LEU A 76 9.16 -11.00 9.66
N TYR A 77 7.90 -10.61 9.42
CA TYR A 77 7.52 -9.75 8.30
C TYR A 77 8.27 -8.42 8.33
N ASP A 78 8.22 -7.72 9.46
CA ASP A 78 8.91 -6.45 9.69
C ASP A 78 10.43 -6.58 9.58
N TYR A 79 11.00 -7.65 10.16
CA TYR A 79 12.43 -7.91 10.07
C TYR A 79 12.92 -8.12 8.63
N MET A 80 12.06 -8.72 7.79
CA MET A 80 12.38 -9.05 6.42
C MET A 80 12.05 -7.94 5.42
N ALA A 81 11.16 -7.01 5.77
CA ALA A 81 10.67 -5.93 4.89
C ALA A 81 11.78 -5.23 4.07
N PRO A 82 12.96 -4.85 4.64
CA PRO A 82 14.02 -4.20 3.88
C PRO A 82 14.58 -5.04 2.73
N ARG A 83 14.51 -6.38 2.81
CA ARG A 83 14.95 -7.28 1.73
C ARG A 83 13.95 -7.33 0.57
N PHE A 84 12.71 -6.91 0.82
CA PHE A 84 11.63 -6.84 -0.16
C PHE A 84 11.33 -5.42 -0.63
N GLN A 85 12.29 -4.50 -0.48
CA GLN A 85 12.14 -3.10 -0.90
C GLN A 85 11.07 -2.32 -0.12
N MET A 86 10.71 -2.81 1.06
CA MET A 86 9.83 -2.14 2.00
C MET A 86 10.68 -1.56 3.13
N VAL A 87 10.68 -0.24 3.26
CA VAL A 87 11.41 0.47 4.31
C VAL A 87 10.43 1.40 4.98
N PHE A 88 9.99 1.02 6.16
CA PHE A 88 9.00 1.74 6.96
C PHE A 88 9.44 1.86 8.41
N ASP A 89 8.72 2.71 9.12
CA ASP A 89 8.67 2.78 10.58
C ASP A 89 7.40 2.03 11.02
N SER A 90 7.54 1.18 12.04
CA SER A 90 6.43 0.45 12.64
C SER A 90 6.20 0.84 14.09
N LEU A 91 4.94 0.82 14.51
CA LEU A 91 4.50 1.03 15.90
C LEU A 91 3.55 -0.11 16.28
N PRO A 92 4.06 -1.24 16.79
CA PRO A 92 3.24 -2.33 17.30
C PRO A 92 2.69 -2.00 18.68
N VAL A 93 1.37 -2.16 18.86
CA VAL A 93 0.68 -1.90 20.12
C VAL A 93 0.01 -3.17 20.62
N TYR A 94 0.58 -3.75 21.69
CA TYR A 94 0.07 -4.97 22.33
C TYR A 94 -0.81 -4.65 23.54
N PHE A 95 -1.98 -5.28 23.61
CA PHE A 95 -2.89 -5.17 24.74
C PHE A 95 -3.76 -6.41 24.91
N ASN A 96 -4.27 -6.62 26.12
CA ASN A 96 -5.14 -7.77 26.40
C ASN A 96 -6.59 -7.30 26.44
N TYR A 97 -7.49 -8.08 25.83
CA TYR A 97 -8.92 -7.81 25.83
C TYR A 97 -9.69 -9.12 25.63
N ARG A 98 -10.67 -9.38 26.50
CA ARG A 98 -11.50 -10.61 26.50
C ARG A 98 -10.70 -11.92 26.40
N GLY A 99 -9.65 -12.05 27.20
CA GLY A 99 -8.84 -13.28 27.27
C GLY A 99 -7.89 -13.51 26.09
N ARG A 100 -7.77 -12.55 25.16
CA ARG A 100 -6.88 -12.59 24.01
C ARG A 100 -5.84 -11.48 24.06
N THR A 101 -4.67 -11.72 23.47
CA THR A 101 -3.69 -10.65 23.22
C THR A 101 -3.89 -10.09 21.82
N TRP A 102 -4.24 -8.81 21.77
CA TRP A 102 -4.41 -8.04 20.55
C TRP A 102 -3.11 -7.33 20.18
N LEU A 103 -2.90 -7.23 18.87
CA LEU A 103 -1.85 -6.46 18.24
C LEU A 103 -2.50 -5.53 17.22
N ILE A 104 -2.45 -4.23 17.49
CA ILE A 104 -2.73 -3.23 16.46
C ILE A 104 -1.41 -2.59 16.07
N GLU A 105 -1.04 -2.68 14.81
CA GLU A 105 0.24 -2.19 14.32
C GLU A 105 0.06 -1.15 13.22
N PHE A 106 0.84 -0.08 13.32
CA PHE A 106 0.83 1.05 12.40
C PHE A 106 2.15 1.07 11.64
N TRP A 107 2.07 1.17 10.32
CA TRP A 107 3.26 1.30 9.47
C TRP A 107 3.19 2.57 8.64
N LYS A 108 4.33 3.25 8.47
CA LYS A 108 4.49 4.34 7.49
C LYS A 108 5.84 4.26 6.81
N GLY A 109 5.88 4.36 5.49
CA GLY A 109 7.16 4.26 4.77
C GLY A 109 7.06 4.14 3.27
N GLN A 110 8.11 3.55 2.70
CA GLN A 110 8.26 3.30 1.28
C GLN A 110 8.10 1.81 0.98
N TYR A 111 7.13 1.47 0.14
CA TYR A 111 6.78 0.13 -0.32
C TYR A 111 7.11 0.00 -1.81
N GLY A 112 8.37 -0.26 -2.14
CA GLY A 112 8.84 -0.26 -3.52
C GLY A 112 8.72 1.13 -4.14
N ILE A 113 7.90 1.26 -5.20
CA ILE A 113 7.63 2.56 -5.84
C ILE A 113 6.49 3.37 -5.19
N ASN A 114 5.91 2.86 -4.10
CA ASN A 114 4.81 3.51 -3.42
C ASN A 114 5.26 4.10 -2.09
N ALA A 115 4.91 5.36 -1.79
CA ALA A 115 4.92 5.84 -0.42
C ALA A 115 3.58 5.45 0.23
N GLY A 116 3.56 5.05 1.49
CA GLY A 116 2.29 4.59 2.07
C GLY A 116 2.27 4.42 3.56
N ALA A 117 1.09 4.03 4.05
CA ALA A 117 0.84 3.70 5.43
C ALA A 117 -0.18 2.57 5.55
N GLU A 118 -0.12 1.87 6.67
CA GLU A 118 -0.95 0.71 6.96
C GLU A 118 -1.38 0.74 8.43
N ILE A 119 -2.58 0.25 8.71
CA ILE A 119 -3.10 -0.02 10.06
C ILE A 119 -3.61 -1.46 10.03
N GLY A 120 -2.95 -2.35 10.77
CA GLY A 120 -3.35 -3.75 10.87
C GLY A 120 -3.85 -4.10 12.26
N ILE A 121 -4.90 -4.90 12.32
CA ILE A 121 -5.57 -5.35 13.55
C ILE A 121 -5.52 -6.86 13.57
N TYR A 122 -4.87 -7.38 14.60
CA TYR A 122 -4.64 -8.80 14.78
C TYR A 122 -4.85 -9.21 16.23
N HIS A 123 -5.05 -10.50 16.47
CA HIS A 123 -5.05 -11.07 17.81
C HIS A 123 -4.48 -12.49 17.82
N ALA A 124 -4.06 -12.93 19.00
CA ALA A 124 -3.84 -14.33 19.31
C ALA A 124 -4.98 -14.81 20.21
N ASP A 125 -5.46 -16.03 20.00
CA ASP A 125 -6.56 -16.63 20.77
C ASP A 125 -6.19 -17.04 22.21
N ARG A 126 -5.07 -16.52 22.71
CA ARG A 126 -4.60 -16.69 24.07
C ARG A 126 -3.91 -15.43 24.57
N LEU A 127 -3.75 -15.34 25.89
CA LEU A 127 -2.87 -14.35 26.50
C LEU A 127 -1.41 -14.73 26.26
N LEU A 128 -0.63 -13.77 25.77
CA LEU A 128 0.79 -13.90 25.50
C LEU A 128 1.58 -13.09 26.55
N SER A 129 2.74 -13.60 26.93
CA SER A 129 3.76 -12.81 27.62
C SER A 129 4.54 -11.94 26.62
N GLU A 130 5.18 -10.87 27.10
CA GLU A 130 5.95 -9.96 26.23
C GLU A 130 7.09 -10.67 25.49
N THR A 131 7.65 -11.73 26.08
CA THR A 131 8.72 -12.54 25.47
C THR A 131 8.24 -13.29 24.23
N GLU A 132 6.94 -13.59 24.14
CA GLU A 132 6.34 -14.35 23.05
C GLU A 132 5.88 -13.46 21.89
N TYR A 133 5.75 -12.15 22.08
CA TYR A 133 5.20 -11.24 21.06
C TYR A 133 5.94 -11.32 19.72
N ARG A 134 7.26 -11.55 19.73
CA ARG A 134 8.07 -11.63 18.50
C ARG A 134 7.99 -12.96 17.77
N THR A 135 7.55 -14.02 18.44
CA THR A 135 7.52 -15.38 17.89
C THR A 135 6.10 -15.88 17.66
N ALA A 136 5.12 -15.28 18.34
CA ALA A 136 3.72 -15.60 18.20
C ALA A 136 3.20 -15.27 16.80
N HIS A 137 2.26 -16.11 16.35
CA HIS A 137 1.43 -15.84 15.20
C HIS A 137 0.19 -15.06 15.66
N PHE A 138 -0.12 -13.99 14.95
CA PHE A 138 -1.33 -13.20 15.17
C PHE A 138 -2.26 -13.35 13.96
N GLU A 139 -3.50 -13.73 14.23
CA GLU A 139 -4.54 -13.86 13.22
C GLU A 139 -5.16 -12.51 12.91
N ALA A 140 -5.51 -12.27 11.65
CA ALA A 140 -6.18 -11.05 11.23
C ALA A 140 -7.61 -11.00 11.81
N ALA A 141 -8.03 -9.84 12.30
CA ALA A 141 -9.37 -9.67 12.87
C ALA A 141 -10.49 -10.16 11.93
N GLY A 142 -11.43 -10.92 12.49
CA GLY A 142 -12.65 -11.34 11.80
C GLY A 142 -13.57 -10.16 11.45
N GLU A 143 -14.63 -10.41 10.67
CA GLU A 143 -15.58 -9.37 10.22
C GLU A 143 -16.20 -8.59 11.38
N GLU A 144 -16.60 -9.29 12.44
CA GLU A 144 -17.19 -8.65 13.63
C GLU A 144 -16.16 -7.94 14.51
N GLU A 145 -14.89 -8.29 14.36
CA GLU A 145 -13.76 -7.77 15.15
C GLU A 145 -13.07 -6.60 14.46
N MET A 146 -13.44 -6.27 13.21
CA MET A 146 -12.90 -5.11 12.49
C MET A 146 -13.32 -3.81 13.16
N LEU A 147 -12.36 -2.91 13.32
CA LEU A 147 -12.58 -1.57 13.86
C LEU A 147 -12.75 -0.54 12.74
N SER A 148 -13.52 0.51 13.03
CA SER A 148 -13.52 1.70 12.18
C SER A 148 -12.20 2.41 12.33
N CYS A 149 -11.43 2.43 11.24
CA CYS A 149 -10.09 3.00 11.17
C CYS A 149 -10.13 4.23 10.27
N SER A 150 -9.47 5.31 10.69
CA SER A 150 -9.19 6.46 9.85
C SER A 150 -7.70 6.70 9.82
N MET A 151 -7.14 6.87 8.63
CA MET A 151 -5.76 7.32 8.46
C MET A 151 -5.70 8.57 7.60
N GLN A 152 -4.76 9.44 7.95
CA GLN A 152 -4.31 10.51 7.09
C GLN A 152 -2.78 10.45 7.00
N LEU A 153 -2.27 10.21 5.79
CA LEU A 153 -0.84 10.16 5.51
C LEU A 153 -0.45 11.44 4.78
N CYS A 154 0.45 12.21 5.38
CA CYS A 154 1.00 13.42 4.81
C CYS A 154 2.51 13.29 4.59
N THR A 155 2.97 13.82 3.46
CA THR A 155 4.38 13.96 3.10
C THR A 155 4.84 15.39 3.37
N GLU A 156 6.12 15.60 3.66
CA GLU A 156 6.71 16.95 3.74
C GLU A 156 6.53 17.78 2.45
N LYS A 157 6.33 17.11 1.31
CA LYS A 157 6.14 17.76 0.00
C LYS A 157 4.68 18.18 -0.26
N GLY A 158 3.81 18.10 0.74
CA GLY A 158 2.43 18.58 0.67
C GLY A 158 1.41 17.56 0.13
N ALA A 159 1.82 16.39 -0.35
CA ALA A 159 0.87 15.33 -0.68
C ALA A 159 0.27 14.76 0.61
N CYS A 160 -1.06 14.78 0.71
CA CYS A 160 -1.81 14.17 1.81
C CYS A 160 -2.95 13.31 1.26
N VAL A 161 -3.12 12.12 1.81
CA VAL A 161 -4.26 11.24 1.54
C VAL A 161 -4.99 10.93 2.83
N LYS A 162 -6.30 10.77 2.75
CA LYS A 162 -7.16 10.40 3.87
C LYS A 162 -8.11 9.29 3.44
N ILE A 163 -8.25 8.29 4.30
CA ILE A 163 -9.21 7.20 4.14
C ILE A 163 -9.78 6.82 5.51
N SER A 164 -11.06 6.47 5.56
CA SER A 164 -11.75 6.07 6.78
C SER A 164 -12.74 4.96 6.49
N GLU A 165 -12.47 3.75 6.96
CA GLU A 165 -13.26 2.55 6.68
C GLU A 165 -13.19 1.57 7.85
N ARG A 166 -14.20 0.70 7.99
CA ARG A 166 -14.15 -0.44 8.92
C ARG A 166 -13.33 -1.55 8.26
N HIS A 167 -12.16 -1.84 8.82
CA HIS A 167 -11.19 -2.69 8.14
C HIS A 167 -10.25 -3.37 9.15
N TRP A 168 -9.82 -4.60 8.87
CA TRP A 168 -8.78 -5.30 9.64
C TRP A 168 -7.37 -4.84 9.25
N TRP A 169 -7.14 -4.58 7.97
CA TRP A 169 -5.90 -4.02 7.42
C TRP A 169 -6.15 -2.82 6.50
N LEU A 170 -6.29 -1.62 7.06
CA LEU A 170 -6.51 -0.40 6.27
C LEU A 170 -5.17 0.07 5.67
N THR A 171 -5.10 0.35 4.37
CA THR A 171 -3.86 0.81 3.72
C THR A 171 -4.06 2.03 2.84
N ALA A 172 -2.99 2.77 2.59
CA ALA A 172 -2.95 3.83 1.59
C ALA A 172 -1.57 3.87 0.93
N PHE A 173 -1.52 3.57 -0.37
CA PHE A 173 -0.30 3.52 -1.17
C PHE A 173 -0.35 4.52 -2.34
N LEU A 174 0.56 5.49 -2.30
CA LEU A 174 0.76 6.54 -3.30
C LEU A 174 1.80 6.11 -4.35
N PRO A 175 1.38 5.77 -5.58
CA PRO A 175 2.28 5.23 -6.60
C PRO A 175 3.18 6.30 -7.22
N GLY A 176 4.45 5.95 -7.40
CA GLY A 176 5.45 6.84 -8.00
C GLY A 176 5.96 7.95 -7.08
N VAL A 177 5.52 7.97 -5.82
CA VAL A 177 5.97 8.89 -4.80
C VAL A 177 7.12 8.27 -4.03
N PHE A 178 8.24 8.99 -3.95
CA PHE A 178 9.37 8.62 -3.11
C PHE A 178 9.38 9.45 -1.84
N SER A 179 9.50 8.77 -0.70
CA SER A 179 9.65 9.37 0.61
C SER A 179 10.58 8.54 1.50
N ARG A 180 11.23 9.18 2.45
CA ARG A 180 11.84 8.50 3.60
C ARG A 180 10.78 8.34 4.69
N PRO A 181 10.79 7.25 5.47
CA PRO A 181 9.83 7.07 6.56
C PRO A 181 9.73 8.26 7.52
N SER A 182 10.86 8.91 7.81
CA SER A 182 10.94 10.10 8.65
C SER A 182 10.22 11.33 8.07
N GLU A 183 10.09 11.42 6.75
CA GLU A 183 9.41 12.52 6.04
C GLU A 183 7.88 12.30 5.94
N LEU A 184 7.39 11.19 6.50
CA LEU A 184 5.97 10.84 6.54
C LEU A 184 5.39 11.11 7.92
N CYS A 185 4.18 11.68 7.91
CA CYS A 185 3.36 11.89 9.09
C CYS A 185 2.06 11.11 8.92
N LEU A 186 1.80 10.15 9.80
CA LEU A 186 0.58 9.36 9.83
C LEU A 186 -0.28 9.82 11.01
N LYS A 187 -1.42 10.44 10.74
CA LYS A 187 -2.47 10.65 11.75
C LYS A 187 -3.42 9.47 11.70
N ALA A 188 -3.50 8.72 12.79
CA ALA A 188 -4.37 7.55 12.91
C ALA A 188 -5.51 7.83 13.90
N ALA A 189 -6.68 7.27 13.63
CA ALA A 189 -7.80 7.24 14.56
C ALA A 189 -8.51 5.88 14.48
N LEU A 190 -8.91 5.36 15.63
CA LEU A 190 -9.60 4.10 15.79
C LEU A 190 -10.85 4.30 16.65
N CYS A 191 -11.97 3.71 16.24
CA CYS A 191 -13.17 3.61 17.08
C CYS A 191 -13.29 2.19 17.64
N PHE A 192 -13.42 2.10 18.96
CA PHE A 192 -13.48 0.85 19.70
C PHE A 192 -14.93 0.49 20.05
N PRO A 193 -15.26 -0.80 20.18
CA PRO A 193 -16.63 -1.25 20.48
C PRO A 193 -17.07 -0.89 21.91
N ASN A 194 -16.11 -0.76 22.84
CA ASN A 194 -16.40 -0.40 24.23
C ASN A 194 -15.19 0.24 24.91
N ARG A 195 -15.42 0.72 26.13
CA ARG A 195 -14.44 1.39 26.95
C ARG A 195 -13.27 0.48 27.36
N GLU A 196 -13.54 -0.80 27.61
CA GLU A 196 -12.53 -1.78 28.02
C GLU A 196 -11.45 -1.94 26.94
N MET A 197 -11.83 -2.16 25.68
CA MET A 197 -10.88 -2.31 24.57
C MET A 197 -10.12 -1.00 24.30
N LEU A 198 -10.83 0.14 24.37
CA LEU A 198 -10.23 1.48 24.23
C LEU A 198 -9.13 1.71 25.27
N GLU A 199 -9.41 1.44 26.54
CA GLU A 199 -8.46 1.62 27.64
C GLU A 199 -7.31 0.62 27.55
N GLY A 200 -7.58 -0.62 27.14
CA GLY A 200 -6.56 -1.62 26.85
C GLY A 200 -5.58 -1.12 25.79
N PHE A 201 -6.09 -0.62 24.67
CA PHE A 201 -5.27 -0.06 23.59
C PHE A 201 -4.51 1.21 24.03
N TYR A 202 -5.15 2.12 24.76
CA TYR A 202 -4.50 3.32 25.33
C TYR A 202 -3.30 2.93 26.21
N ARG A 203 -3.47 1.99 27.14
CA ARG A 203 -2.37 1.50 27.99
C ARG A 203 -1.30 0.80 27.16
N GLY A 204 -1.68 0.04 26.14
CA GLY A 204 -0.77 -0.56 25.18
C GLY A 204 0.10 0.49 24.47
N LEU A 205 -0.50 1.60 24.04
CA LEU A 205 0.16 2.67 23.31
C LEU A 205 1.17 3.41 24.20
N CYS A 206 0.81 3.67 25.46
CA CYS A 206 1.73 4.21 26.46
C CYS A 206 2.90 3.26 26.75
N ARG A 207 2.64 1.94 26.87
CA ARG A 207 3.70 0.93 27.04
C ARG A 207 4.64 0.82 25.84
N ALA A 208 4.14 1.06 24.64
CA ALA A 208 4.96 1.14 23.43
C ALA A 208 5.85 2.41 23.39
N GLY A 209 5.78 3.26 24.42
CA GLY A 209 6.60 4.46 24.56
C GLY A 209 6.02 5.69 23.87
N TYR A 210 4.75 5.67 23.47
CA TYR A 210 4.10 6.81 22.87
C TYR A 210 3.57 7.77 23.96
N PRO A 211 3.88 9.08 23.90
CA PRO A 211 3.56 10.03 24.97
C PRO A 211 2.06 10.27 25.10
N ALA A 212 1.56 10.22 26.35
CA ALA A 212 0.14 10.33 26.66
C ALA A 212 -0.47 11.67 26.22
N GLU A 213 0.30 12.75 26.23
CA GLU A 213 -0.12 14.10 25.87
C GLU A 213 -0.40 14.25 24.37
N ARG A 214 0.11 13.32 23.55
CA ARG A 214 -0.11 13.29 22.10
C ARG A 214 -1.24 12.36 21.69
N ILE A 215 -1.92 11.76 22.66
CA ILE A 215 -3.08 10.89 22.45
C ILE A 215 -4.34 11.70 22.74
N SER A 216 -5.26 11.72 21.79
CA SER A 216 -6.58 12.35 21.98
C SER A 216 -7.65 11.27 22.03
N MET A 217 -8.45 11.28 23.08
CA MET A 217 -9.58 10.37 23.27
C MET A 217 -10.89 11.16 23.28
N GLN A 218 -11.84 10.75 22.46
CA GLN A 218 -13.19 11.31 22.41
C GLN A 218 -14.20 10.17 22.27
N ASN A 219 -15.15 10.07 23.21
CA ASN A 219 -16.11 8.97 23.28
C ASN A 219 -15.43 7.59 23.32
N LEU A 220 -15.63 6.77 22.29
CA LEU A 220 -14.98 5.47 22.07
C LEU A 220 -13.90 5.52 20.99
N SER A 221 -13.47 6.72 20.60
CA SER A 221 -12.45 6.93 19.58
C SER A 221 -11.14 7.40 20.21
N LEU A 222 -10.02 6.87 19.71
CA LEU A 222 -8.68 7.31 20.06
C LEU A 222 -7.94 7.72 18.79
N SER A 223 -7.29 8.88 18.82
CA SER A 223 -6.47 9.38 17.73
C SER A 223 -5.10 9.86 18.21
N PHE A 224 -4.09 9.73 17.35
CA PHE A 224 -2.73 10.15 17.62
C PHE A 224 -1.95 10.41 16.31
N VAL A 225 -0.76 11.01 16.42
CA VAL A 225 0.07 11.37 15.26
C VAL A 225 1.41 10.64 15.30
N PHE A 226 1.56 9.65 14.43
CA PHE A 226 2.80 8.93 14.25
C PHE A 226 3.71 9.62 13.24
N HIS A 227 4.68 10.40 13.74
CA HIS A 227 5.64 11.14 12.90
C HIS A 227 7.07 10.59 13.00
N GLN A 228 7.60 10.42 14.22
CA GLN A 228 8.94 9.87 14.42
C GLN A 228 8.86 8.48 15.05
N PRO A 229 9.62 7.49 14.55
CA PRO A 229 9.76 6.24 15.27
C PRO A 229 10.43 6.50 16.62
N GLY A 230 9.93 5.89 17.69
CA GLY A 230 10.74 5.71 18.90
C GLY A 230 12.04 5.00 18.53
N GLY A 231 13.15 5.31 19.21
CA GLY A 231 14.53 4.98 18.81
C GLY A 231 14.82 3.50 18.51
N GLN A 232 14.39 3.02 17.34
CA GLN A 232 14.61 1.65 16.88
C GLN A 232 16.07 1.50 16.41
N HIS A 233 16.83 0.73 17.17
CA HIS A 233 18.22 0.41 16.84
C HIS A 233 18.27 -0.81 15.94
N TYR A 234 18.53 -0.59 14.66
CA TYR A 234 18.78 -1.68 13.71
C TYR A 234 20.24 -2.12 13.74
N GLY A 235 20.49 -3.43 13.63
CA GLY A 235 21.84 -3.97 13.41
C GLY A 235 22.44 -3.54 12.06
N LEU A 236 23.76 -3.67 11.91
CA LEU A 236 24.51 -3.19 10.74
C LEU A 236 23.97 -3.73 9.41
N LEU A 237 23.72 -5.04 9.33
CA LEU A 237 23.15 -5.70 8.14
C LEU A 237 21.78 -5.14 7.75
N THR A 238 20.90 -4.93 8.73
CA THR A 238 19.57 -4.36 8.50
C THR A 238 19.68 -2.90 8.04
N ARG A 239 20.59 -2.11 8.62
CA ARG A 239 20.86 -0.73 8.15
C ARG A 239 21.33 -0.70 6.70
N PHE A 240 22.25 -1.60 6.34
CA PHE A 240 22.73 -1.74 4.96
C PHE A 240 21.59 -2.06 4.00
N HIS A 241 20.78 -3.09 4.28
CA HIS A 241 19.63 -3.45 3.45
C HIS A 241 18.60 -2.33 3.35
N ARG A 242 18.30 -1.61 4.45
CA ARG A 242 17.39 -0.44 4.42
C ARG A 242 17.93 0.65 3.50
N ARG A 243 19.23 0.98 3.58
CA ARG A 243 19.87 1.99 2.71
C ARG A 243 19.86 1.56 1.25
N LEU A 244 20.21 0.31 0.96
CA LEU A 244 20.19 -0.26 -0.39
C LEU A 244 18.77 -0.22 -0.97
N SER A 245 17.77 -0.70 -0.23
CA SER A 245 16.37 -0.68 -0.68
C SER A 245 15.87 0.73 -0.92
N GLN A 246 16.19 1.71 -0.05
CA GLN A 246 15.80 3.09 -0.30
C GLN A 246 16.49 3.70 -1.53
N CYS A 247 17.76 3.35 -1.79
CA CYS A 247 18.45 3.76 -3.01
C CYS A 247 17.75 3.21 -4.26
N LEU A 248 17.44 1.91 -4.25
CA LEU A 248 16.71 1.24 -5.33
C LEU A 248 15.29 1.78 -5.50
N ASN A 249 14.57 2.04 -4.40
CA ASN A 249 13.24 2.65 -4.43
C ASN A 249 13.28 4.03 -5.06
N ARG A 250 14.26 4.87 -4.69
CA ARG A 250 14.46 6.18 -5.31
C ARG A 250 14.71 6.06 -6.82
N MET A 251 15.61 5.16 -7.21
CA MET A 251 15.89 4.88 -8.63
C MET A 251 14.64 4.42 -9.38
N TYR A 252 13.86 3.50 -8.82
CA TYR A 252 12.64 2.98 -9.44
C TYR A 252 11.52 4.01 -9.51
N CYS A 253 11.36 4.88 -8.50
CA CYS A 253 10.42 6.01 -8.58
C CYS A 253 10.85 7.00 -9.66
N CYS A 254 12.15 7.29 -9.80
CA CYS A 254 12.65 8.14 -10.90
C CYS A 254 12.39 7.49 -12.26
N LEU A 255 12.69 6.19 -12.41
CA LEU A 255 12.45 5.44 -13.63
C LEU A 255 10.97 5.40 -14.00
N PHE A 256 10.09 5.09 -13.03
CA PHE A 256 8.64 5.11 -13.22
C PHE A 256 8.19 6.48 -13.74
N ARG A 257 8.58 7.57 -13.06
CA ARG A 257 8.21 8.92 -13.46
C ARG A 257 8.76 9.32 -14.84
N TRP A 258 9.95 8.84 -15.21
CA TRP A 258 10.56 9.08 -16.51
C TRP A 258 9.86 8.32 -17.64
N VAL A 259 9.56 7.03 -17.44
CA VAL A 259 8.81 6.21 -18.40
C VAL A 259 7.42 6.79 -18.64
N THR A 260 6.74 7.20 -17.56
CA THR A 260 5.38 7.74 -17.61
C THR A 260 5.34 9.28 -17.75
N ARG A 261 6.44 9.93 -18.13
CA ARG A 261 6.57 11.40 -18.22
C ARG A 261 5.45 12.12 -19.01
N PRO A 262 4.83 11.53 -20.06
CA PRO A 262 3.72 12.19 -20.76
C PRO A 262 2.47 12.44 -19.91
N PHE A 263 2.41 11.89 -18.70
CA PHE A 263 1.24 11.97 -17.83
C PHE A 263 1.60 12.55 -16.46
N GLU A 264 0.70 13.38 -15.95
CA GLU A 264 0.82 13.97 -14.62
C GLU A 264 0.05 13.13 -13.59
N CYS A 265 -1.21 12.83 -13.89
CA CYS A 265 -2.14 12.09 -13.04
C CYS A 265 -1.69 10.63 -12.80
N ALA A 266 -1.91 10.12 -11.59
CA ALA A 266 -1.47 8.78 -11.19
C ALA A 266 -2.15 7.69 -12.03
N GLU A 267 -3.44 7.83 -12.30
CA GLU A 267 -4.25 6.89 -13.08
C GLU A 267 -3.66 6.66 -14.47
N ASP A 268 -3.27 7.75 -15.15
CA ASP A 268 -2.72 7.71 -16.49
C ASP A 268 -1.33 7.09 -16.51
N ARG A 269 -0.50 7.39 -15.51
CA ARG A 269 0.83 6.77 -15.36
C ARG A 269 0.72 5.26 -15.17
N ILE A 270 -0.24 4.80 -14.36
CA ILE A 270 -0.47 3.37 -14.09
C ILE A 270 -1.04 2.67 -15.33
N LEU A 271 -2.03 3.25 -15.99
CA LEU A 271 -2.60 2.72 -17.23
C LEU A 271 -1.57 2.67 -18.35
N PHE A 272 -0.70 3.68 -18.46
CA PHE A 272 0.41 3.67 -19.40
C PHE A 272 1.36 2.52 -19.10
N LEU A 273 1.71 2.30 -17.84
CA LEU A 273 2.53 1.17 -17.45
C LEU A 273 1.86 -0.17 -17.79
N TYR A 274 0.54 -0.29 -17.59
CA TYR A 274 -0.24 -1.48 -17.94
C TYR A 274 -0.16 -1.80 -19.43
N TYR A 275 -0.42 -0.82 -20.30
CA TYR A 275 -0.41 -1.04 -21.75
C TYR A 275 0.99 -1.15 -22.35
N TYR A 276 1.97 -0.40 -21.82
CA TYR A 276 3.31 -0.32 -22.38
C TYR A 276 4.25 -1.40 -21.83
N LEU A 277 4.18 -1.69 -20.52
CA LEU A 277 5.04 -2.67 -19.83
C LEU A 277 4.22 -3.53 -18.83
N PRO A 278 3.38 -4.47 -19.30
CA PRO A 278 2.50 -5.27 -18.44
C PRO A 278 3.23 -6.01 -17.32
N PHE A 279 4.50 -6.42 -17.55
CA PHE A 279 5.32 -7.05 -16.53
C PHE A 279 5.63 -6.11 -15.37
N CYS A 280 6.01 -4.86 -15.66
CA CYS A 280 6.26 -3.84 -14.66
C CYS A 280 4.98 -3.47 -13.91
N PHE A 281 3.85 -3.40 -14.60
CA PHE A 281 2.54 -3.21 -13.98
C PHE A 281 2.22 -4.32 -12.98
N ARG A 282 2.37 -5.59 -13.36
CA ARG A 282 2.17 -6.73 -12.44
C ARG A 282 3.12 -6.68 -11.24
N LYS A 283 4.34 -6.19 -11.43
CA LYS A 283 5.30 -6.01 -10.34
C LYS A 283 4.90 -4.86 -9.39
N LEU A 284 4.33 -3.78 -9.92
CA LEU A 284 3.77 -2.68 -9.14
C LEU A 284 2.60 -3.16 -8.28
N MET A 285 1.65 -3.89 -8.86
CA MET A 285 0.46 -4.39 -8.15
C MET A 285 0.78 -5.52 -7.15
N ARG A 286 1.91 -6.21 -7.33
CA ARG A 286 2.43 -7.16 -6.35
C ARG A 286 3.29 -6.41 -5.33
N LEU A 287 2.67 -5.76 -4.35
CA LEU A 287 3.38 -5.47 -3.09
C LEU A 287 3.96 -6.82 -2.60
N ARG A 288 5.29 -6.87 -2.44
CA ARG A 288 6.04 -8.13 -2.57
C ARG A 288 5.65 -9.15 -1.49
N ARG A 289 5.11 -10.26 -1.97
CA ARG A 289 4.59 -11.44 -1.24
C ARG A 289 5.65 -12.12 -0.36
N PHE A 290 5.27 -12.52 0.85
CA PHE A 290 6.00 -13.53 1.64
C PHE A 290 5.53 -14.98 1.32
N HIS A 291 4.29 -15.19 0.87
CA HIS A 291 3.75 -16.51 0.55
C HIS A 291 3.40 -16.66 -0.94
N ARG A 292 4.02 -17.66 -1.61
CA ARG A 292 3.96 -17.85 -3.08
C ARG A 292 2.72 -18.61 -3.61
N ARG A 293 1.81 -19.14 -2.76
CA ARG A 293 0.90 -20.22 -3.19
C ARG A 293 -0.55 -19.84 -3.59
N CYS A 294 -1.03 -18.62 -3.34
CA CYS A 294 -2.50 -18.39 -3.43
C CYS A 294 -3.08 -17.98 -4.80
N HIS A 295 -2.29 -17.74 -5.85
CA HIS A 295 -2.82 -17.18 -7.12
C HIS A 295 -3.04 -18.16 -8.27
N ARG A 296 -3.01 -19.48 -8.03
CA ARG A 296 -3.11 -20.43 -9.15
C ARG A 296 -4.52 -20.59 -9.74
N LYS A 297 -5.56 -19.98 -9.16
CA LYS A 297 -6.94 -20.26 -9.60
C LYS A 297 -7.51 -19.31 -10.66
N ASN A 298 -7.22 -18.01 -10.65
CA ASN A 298 -7.82 -17.08 -11.63
C ASN A 298 -6.73 -16.27 -12.34
N GLY A 299 -6.36 -16.70 -13.56
CA GLY A 299 -5.53 -15.91 -14.46
C GLY A 299 -6.22 -14.59 -14.81
N CYS A 300 -5.45 -13.54 -15.07
CA CYS A 300 -6.00 -12.26 -15.53
C CYS A 300 -6.71 -12.47 -16.88
N CYS A 301 -8.04 -12.59 -16.87
CA CYS A 301 -8.84 -12.53 -18.09
C CYS A 301 -8.80 -11.10 -18.65
N ARG A 302 -8.81 -10.98 -19.99
CA ARG A 302 -8.94 -9.68 -20.66
C ARG A 302 -10.35 -9.13 -20.37
N PRO A 303 -10.51 -7.83 -20.02
CA PRO A 303 -11.83 -7.26 -19.79
C PRO A 303 -12.71 -7.40 -21.03
N GLY A 304 -13.87 -8.05 -20.88
CA GLY A 304 -14.96 -7.96 -21.84
C GLY A 304 -15.56 -6.55 -21.78
N CYS A 305 -15.84 -5.95 -22.94
CA CYS A 305 -16.46 -4.62 -23.01
C CYS A 305 -17.76 -4.54 -22.20
N CYS A 306 -17.72 -3.92 -21.02
CA CYS A 306 -18.93 -3.61 -20.26
C CYS A 306 -19.67 -2.41 -20.89
N ARG A 307 -20.75 -2.70 -21.62
CA ARG A 307 -21.81 -1.75 -21.92
C ARG A 307 -22.72 -1.65 -20.69
N ARG A 308 -22.67 -0.54 -19.95
CA ARG A 308 -23.80 0.10 -19.24
C ARG A 308 -23.29 1.20 -18.31
N CYS A 309 -23.24 2.43 -18.82
CA CYS A 309 -23.39 3.63 -18.00
C CYS A 309 -24.82 4.13 -18.23
N ARG A 310 -25.68 4.13 -17.21
CA ARG A 310 -26.93 4.89 -17.23
C ARG A 310 -26.63 6.32 -16.77
N PRO A 311 -27.16 7.37 -17.44
CA PRO A 311 -26.92 8.74 -17.03
C PRO A 311 -27.76 9.10 -15.79
N CYS A 312 -27.13 9.76 -14.81
CA CYS A 312 -27.81 10.42 -13.69
C CYS A 312 -28.83 11.42 -14.19
N ARG A 313 -30.09 11.28 -13.77
CA ARG A 313 -31.12 12.32 -13.91
C ARG A 313 -30.72 13.50 -13.03
N ARG A 314 -30.63 14.68 -13.64
CA ARG A 314 -30.62 15.96 -12.93
C ARG A 314 -32.05 16.25 -12.48
N GLU A 315 -32.28 16.31 -11.18
CA GLU A 315 -33.42 17.03 -10.64
C GLU A 315 -33.15 18.53 -10.84
N LYS A 316 -34.13 19.22 -11.42
CA LYS A 316 -34.21 20.69 -11.41
C LYS A 316 -35.20 21.08 -10.30
N PRO A 317 -35.00 22.26 -9.68
CA PRO A 317 -35.75 22.69 -8.50
C PRO A 317 -37.25 22.81 -8.73
#